data_AF-A0A9W4JQ01-F1
#
_entry.id   AF-A0A9W4JQ01-F1
#
_cell.length_a   1.000
_cell.length_b   1.000
_cell.length_c   1.000
_cell.angle_alpha   90.00
_cell.angle_beta   90.00
_cell.angle_gamma   90.00
#
_symmetry.space_group_name_H-M   'P 1'
#
loop_
_entity.id
_entity.type
_entity.pdbx_description
1 polymer ?
#
loop_
_entity_poly.entity_id
_entity_poly.type
_entity_poly.pdbx_seq_one_letter_code
_entity_poly.pdbx_strand_id
1 'polypeptide(L)' 'MPPKGTTDKRVARRNRRVARACGRCRDQKIRCTGSYPCDQCSKRNYDCHFDSMSERILVTRRRVKHIVK' A
#
# COMPACT_ATOMS: atom_id res chain seq x y z
N MET A 1 -11.42 7.41 -15.81
CA MET A 1 -12.27 6.90 -14.70
C MET A 1 -11.43 5.87 -13.92
N PRO A 2 -11.20 6.06 -12.60
CA PRO A 2 -10.42 5.12 -11.79
C PRO A 2 -11.18 3.79 -11.63
N PRO A 3 -10.50 2.63 -11.61
CA PRO A 3 -11.16 1.33 -11.54
C PRO A 3 -11.81 1.13 -10.17
N LYS A 4 -13.12 0.88 -10.19
CA LYS A 4 -13.93 0.55 -9.00
C LYS A 4 -13.53 -0.84 -8.49
N GLY A 5 -12.85 -0.90 -7.35
CA GLY A 5 -12.51 -2.14 -6.66
C GLY A 5 -13.77 -2.85 -6.16
N THR A 6 -14.01 -4.04 -6.70
CA THR A 6 -15.16 -4.89 -6.41
C THR A 6 -15.20 -5.31 -4.95
N THR A 7 -16.30 -4.99 -4.29
CA THR A 7 -16.70 -5.47 -2.95
C THR A 7 -17.05 -6.95 -2.99
N ASP A 8 -16.07 -7.83 -2.78
CA ASP A 8 -16.31 -9.25 -2.50
C ASP A 8 -16.44 -9.49 -0.99
N LYS A 9 -17.68 -9.43 -0.50
CA LYS A 9 -18.05 -9.61 0.91
C LYS A 9 -18.37 -11.08 1.29
N ARG A 10 -18.09 -12.06 0.42
CA ARG A 10 -18.53 -13.46 0.63
C ARG A 10 -17.44 -14.52 0.41
N VAL A 11 -16.24 -14.34 0.95
CA VAL A 11 -15.32 -15.48 1.18
C VAL A 11 -14.85 -15.48 2.63
N ALA A 12 -15.53 -16.33 3.39
CA ALA A 12 -15.33 -16.68 4.78
C ALA A 12 -13.89 -17.08 5.13
N ARG A 13 -13.46 -16.68 6.34
CA ARG A 13 -12.65 -17.41 7.35
C ARG A 13 -11.37 -18.15 6.95
N ARG A 14 -10.90 -18.10 5.71
CA ARG A 14 -9.52 -18.44 5.38
C ARG A 14 -8.68 -17.22 5.67
N ASN A 15 -7.59 -17.39 6.40
CA ASN A 15 -6.60 -16.37 6.75
C ASN A 15 -6.14 -15.63 5.49
N ARG A 16 -6.93 -14.64 5.03
CA ARG A 16 -6.73 -13.90 3.78
C ARG A 16 -5.52 -13.04 4.03
N ARG A 17 -4.33 -13.60 3.75
CA ARG A 17 -3.08 -12.87 3.80
C ARG A 17 -3.27 -11.69 2.87
N VAL A 18 -3.21 -10.49 3.44
CA VAL A 18 -3.29 -9.26 2.67
C VAL A 18 -2.12 -9.20 1.70
N ALA A 19 -2.42 -8.94 0.43
CA ALA A 19 -1.40 -8.86 -0.61
C ALA A 19 -0.39 -7.74 -0.32
N ARG A 20 -0.85 -6.64 0.28
CA ARG A 20 -0.02 -5.52 0.73
C ARG A 20 -0.45 -5.05 2.11
N ALA A 21 0.51 -5.03 3.05
CA ALA A 21 0.38 -4.31 4.31
C ALA A 21 0.68 -2.82 4.08
N CYS A 22 0.08 -1.94 4.90
CA CYS A 22 0.46 -0.52 4.91
C CYS A 22 1.91 -0.34 5.37
N GLY A 23 2.52 0.81 5.07
CA GLY A 23 3.92 1.13 5.40
C GLY A 23 4.23 0.89 6.87
N ARG A 24 3.42 1.45 7.77
CA ARG A 24 3.59 1.27 9.22
C ARG A 24 3.60 -0.20 9.65
N CYS A 25 2.65 -1.00 9.16
CA CYS A 25 2.59 -2.43 9.53
C CYS A 25 3.76 -3.21 8.94
N ARG A 26 4.29 -2.81 7.78
CA ARG A 26 5.53 -3.37 7.21
C ARG A 26 6.74 -3.03 8.08
N ASP A 27 6.88 -1.77 8.49
CA ASP A 27 8.01 -1.30 9.30
C ASP A 27 8.02 -1.96 10.67
N GLN A 28 6.84 -2.08 11.30
CA GLN A 28 6.68 -2.76 12.58
C GLN A 28 6.66 -4.29 12.48
N LYS A 29 6.67 -4.86 11.26
CA LYS A 29 6.57 -6.30 10.99
C LYS A 29 5.38 -6.98 11.69
N ILE A 30 4.27 -6.27 11.80
CA ILE A 30 3.04 -6.75 12.43
C ILE A 30 1.96 -7.07 11.39
N ARG A 31 0.92 -7.81 11.82
CA ARG A 31 -0.22 -8.15 10.97
C ARG A 31 -0.98 -6.89 10.54
N CYS A 32 -1.14 -6.72 9.23
CA CYS A 32 -2.01 -5.70 8.64
C CYS A 32 -3.35 -6.33 8.20
N THR A 33 -4.45 -5.59 8.34
CA THR A 33 -5.78 -6.01 7.85
C THR A 33 -6.03 -5.64 6.39
N GLY A 34 -5.24 -4.74 5.80
CA GLY A 34 -5.34 -4.34 4.39
C GLY A 34 -6.57 -3.49 4.06
N SER A 35 -7.39 -3.15 5.05
CA SER A 35 -8.39 -2.09 4.96
C SER A 35 -7.71 -0.72 5.05
N TYR A 36 -8.32 0.33 4.50
CA TYR A 36 -7.92 1.72 4.73
C TYR A 36 -9.03 2.45 5.51
N PRO A 37 -8.74 2.96 6.73
CA PRO A 37 -7.52 2.73 7.50
C PRO A 37 -7.38 1.26 7.96
N CYS A 38 -6.15 0.83 8.18
CA CYS A 38 -5.87 -0.51 8.70
C CYS A 38 -6.34 -0.58 10.16
N ASP A 39 -6.76 -1.75 10.66
CA ASP A 39 -7.35 -1.86 12.01
C ASP A 39 -6.39 -1.39 13.11
N GLN A 40 -5.11 -1.72 12.97
CA GLN A 40 -4.05 -1.26 13.87
C GLN A 40 -3.82 0.25 13.79
N CYS A 41 -3.94 0.82 12.59
CA CYS A 41 -3.75 2.23 12.34
C CYS A 41 -4.94 3.02 12.90
N SER A 42 -6.16 2.52 12.69
CA SER A 42 -7.40 3.09 13.20
C SER A 42 -7.45 3.08 14.73
N LYS A 43 -7.09 1.96 15.37
CA LYS A 43 -7.09 1.84 16.84
C LYS A 43 -6.13 2.79 17.52
N ARG A 44 -5.02 3.10 16.86
CA ARG A 44 -3.95 3.94 17.41
C ARG A 44 -3.96 5.35 16.85
N ASN A 45 -4.98 5.71 16.05
CA ASN A 45 -5.09 6.99 15.33
C ASN A 45 -3.78 7.38 14.63
N TYR A 46 -3.20 6.39 13.98
CA TYR A 46 -1.92 6.48 13.33
C TYR A 46 -2.06 6.60 11.84
N ASP A 47 -1.14 7.33 11.24
CA ASP A 47 -1.09 7.46 9.80
C ASP A 47 -0.98 6.09 9.10
N CYS A 48 -1.85 5.90 8.10
CA CYS A 48 -2.07 4.63 7.41
C CYS A 48 -1.78 4.74 5.92
N HIS A 49 -0.52 4.93 5.52
CA HIS A 49 -0.20 4.92 4.10
C HIS A 49 -0.01 3.51 3.53
N PHE A 50 -0.82 3.15 2.53
CA PHE A 50 -0.50 2.04 1.63
C PHE A 50 0.31 2.60 0.48
N ASP A 51 1.64 2.56 0.56
CA ASP A 51 2.56 3.05 -0.48
C ASP A 51 2.16 2.44 -1.83
N SER A 52 1.41 3.21 -2.62
CA SER A 52 0.96 2.85 -3.96
C SER A 52 2.14 3.04 -4.89
N MET A 53 3.13 2.16 -4.72
CA MET A 53 4.23 1.92 -5.64
C MET A 53 4.77 3.22 -6.20
N SER A 54 5.74 3.83 -5.52
CA SER A 54 6.75 4.71 -6.12
C SER A 54 6.73 4.58 -7.64
N GLU A 55 6.17 5.58 -8.31
CA GLU A 55 5.90 5.56 -9.74
C GLU A 55 7.27 5.53 -10.43
N ARG A 56 7.81 4.32 -10.65
CA ARG A 56 9.15 4.13 -11.19
C ARG A 56 9.08 4.52 -12.66
N ILE A 57 9.27 5.80 -12.93
CA ILE A 57 9.39 6.28 -14.30
C ILE A 57 10.74 5.78 -14.83
N LEU A 58 10.67 4.84 -15.77
CA LEU A 58 11.84 4.37 -16.49
C LEU A 58 12.31 5.51 -17.42
N VAL A 59 13.27 6.29 -16.95
CA VAL A 59 13.93 7.33 -17.74
C VAL A 59 15.25 6.82 -18.30
N THR A 60 15.56 7.19 -19.53
CA THR A 60 16.86 6.87 -20.13
C THR A 60 17.98 7.60 -19.37
N ARG A 61 19.13 6.93 -19.22
CA ARG A 61 20.31 7.49 -18.51
C ARG A 61 20.75 8.86 -19.06
N ARG A 62 20.49 9.17 -20.33
CA ARG A 62 20.79 10.48 -20.94
C ARG A 62 19.99 11.61 -20.29
N ARG A 63 18.71 11.43 -19.98
CA ARG A 63 17.85 12.51 -19.47
C ARG A 63 18.10 12.81 -17.99
N VAL A 64 18.45 11.81 -17.18
CA VAL A 64 18.76 12.01 -15.75
C VAL A 64 19.99 12.90 -15.55
N LYS A 65 21.04 12.70 -16.36
CA LYS A 65 22.32 13.45 -16.25
C LYS A 65 22.20 14.95 -16.44
N HIS A 66 21.18 15.43 -17.17
CA HIS A 66 20.95 16.86 -17.39
C HIS A 66 20.15 17.53 -16.27
N ILE A 67 19.46 16.76 -15.43
CA ILE A 67 18.56 17.27 -14.38
C ILE A 67 19.30 17.44 -13.05
N VAL A 68 20.27 16.58 -12.75
CA VAL A 68 21.03 16.59 -11.48
C VAL A 68 22.32 17.42 -11.54
N LYS A 69 22.40 18.37 -12.47
CA LYS A 69 23.60 19.16 -12.75
C LYS A 69 23.39 20.63 -12.44
#